data_AF-A0A967NZW5-F1
#
_entry.id   AF-A0A967NZW5-F1
#
_cell.length_a   1.000
_cell.length_b   1.000
_cell.length_c   1.000
_cell.angle_alpha   90.00
_cell.angle_beta   90.00
_cell.angle_gamma   90.00
#
_symmetry.space_group_name_H-M   'P 1'
#
loop_
_entity.id
_entity.type
_entity.pdbx_description
1 polymer ?
#
loop_
_entity_poly.entity_id
_entity_poly.type
_entity_poly.pdbx_seq_one_letter_code
_entity_poly.pdbx_strand_id
1 'polypeptide(L)'
;AASSPQVRKQQTEKFREIRQAYDILIDFLNKRHHNRVRPVSRKPVRKQAYRSKQSVRRHRPETSQKTPSIPSIPLEFGMYTFYQGKVTYQQLIEALVWQRRQRPTMGTIAQKWGWLSEAKVAQILGYRGHAVRFGKKAIELGYLRQHQVDALLKYQQNMQKKIGSYFVERGLLTEEEADQISQKLKTHNSQINRRAKRRNETRR
;
A
#
# COMPACT_ATOMS: atom_id res chain seq x y z
N ALA A 1 -12.73 3.66 -26.23
CA ALA A 1 -13.45 4.84 -25.71
C ALA A 1 -12.45 5.75 -24.99
N ALA A 2 -12.11 6.90 -25.59
CA ALA A 2 -11.16 7.84 -25.00
C ALA A 2 -11.85 8.69 -23.92
N SER A 3 -11.41 8.59 -22.67
CA SER A 3 -11.94 9.36 -21.54
C SER A 3 -11.81 10.88 -21.78
N SER A 4 -12.85 11.65 -21.44
CA SER A 4 -12.92 13.10 -21.63
C SER A 4 -11.79 13.85 -20.89
N PRO A 5 -11.34 15.01 -21.41
CA PRO A 5 -10.18 15.74 -20.86
C PRO A 5 -10.32 16.10 -19.38
N GLN A 6 -11.53 16.37 -18.92
CA GLN A 6 -11.84 16.67 -17.51
C GLN A 6 -11.66 15.46 -16.60
N VAL A 7 -12.04 14.26 -17.05
CA VAL A 7 -11.85 13.00 -16.29
C VAL A 7 -10.36 12.72 -16.11
N ARG A 8 -9.54 12.97 -17.14
CA ARG A 8 -8.08 12.82 -17.06
C ARG A 8 -7.45 13.78 -16.04
N LYS A 9 -7.90 15.04 -16.01
CA LYS A 9 -7.44 16.03 -15.03
C LYS A 9 -7.79 15.62 -13.59
N GLN A 10 -9.03 15.21 -13.34
CA GLN A 10 -9.46 14.75 -12.02
C GLN A 10 -8.71 13.49 -11.55
N GLN A 11 -8.45 12.56 -12.48
CA GLN A 11 -7.64 11.36 -12.19
C GLN A 11 -6.20 11.74 -11.84
N THR A 12 -5.63 12.74 -12.53
CA THR A 12 -4.27 13.23 -12.27
C THR A 12 -4.14 13.88 -10.90
N GLU A 13 -5.10 14.71 -10.50
CA GLU A 13 -5.11 15.34 -9.17
C GLU A 13 -5.25 14.30 -8.05
N LYS A 14 -6.16 13.33 -8.19
CA LYS A 14 -6.28 12.21 -7.24
C LYS A 14 -4.98 11.40 -7.13
N PHE A 15 -4.28 11.21 -8.24
CA PHE A 15 -2.97 10.55 -8.26
C PHE A 15 -1.90 11.36 -7.52
N ARG A 16 -1.93 12.69 -7.65
CA ARG A 16 -1.03 13.62 -6.96
C ARG A 16 -1.26 13.59 -5.45
N GLU A 17 -2.51 13.59 -5.02
CA GLU A 17 -2.91 13.46 -3.62
C GLU A 17 -2.47 12.11 -3.03
N ILE A 18 -2.67 11.01 -3.76
CA ILE A 18 -2.22 9.68 -3.33
C ILE A 18 -0.70 9.65 -3.17
N ARG A 19 0.05 10.26 -4.10
CA ARG A 19 1.50 10.36 -4.02
C ARG A 19 1.94 11.18 -2.80
N GLN A 20 1.32 12.32 -2.56
CA GLN A 20 1.59 13.15 -1.39
C GLN A 20 1.26 12.43 -0.08
N ALA A 21 0.12 11.72 -0.02
CA ALA A 21 -0.24 10.91 1.13
C ALA A 21 0.78 9.78 1.38
N TYR A 22 1.31 9.20 0.30
CA TYR A 22 2.34 8.18 0.38
C TYR A 22 3.67 8.74 0.88
N ASP A 23 4.08 9.92 0.39
CA ASP A 23 5.28 10.64 0.86
C ASP A 23 5.15 11.00 2.35
N ILE A 24 3.97 11.44 2.79
CA ILE A 24 3.65 11.69 4.21
C ILE A 24 3.73 10.39 5.02
N LEU A 25 3.25 9.27 4.48
CA LEU A 25 3.27 7.97 5.16
C LEU A 25 4.70 7.45 5.29
N ILE A 26 5.52 7.57 4.23
CA ILE A 26 6.95 7.26 4.27
C ILE A 26 7.68 8.15 5.29
N ASP A 27 7.45 9.47 5.23
CA ASP A 27 8.04 10.43 6.16
C ASP A 27 7.65 10.13 7.62
N PHE A 28 6.38 9.80 7.87
CA PHE A 28 5.89 9.38 9.17
C PHE A 28 6.54 8.07 9.65
N LEU A 29 6.61 7.06 8.79
CA LEU A 29 7.29 5.80 9.11
C LEU A 29 8.78 6.03 9.43
N ASN A 30 9.45 6.93 8.73
CA ASN A 30 10.84 7.29 8.98
C ASN A 30 11.03 8.10 10.28
N LYS A 31 10.18 9.10 10.54
CA LYS A 31 10.22 9.98 11.72
C LYS A 31 9.83 9.28 13.01
N ARG A 32 8.83 8.39 12.97
CA ARG A 32 8.37 7.64 14.15
C ARG A 32 9.43 6.67 14.70
N HIS A 33 10.41 6.28 13.88
CA HIS A 33 11.53 5.45 14.31
C HIS A 33 12.70 6.27 14.90
N HIS A 34 12.83 7.55 14.56
CA HIS A 34 13.80 8.46 15.18
C HIS A 34 13.29 9.03 16.51
N ASN A 35 11.98 9.23 16.65
CA ASN A 35 11.34 9.74 17.86
C ASN A 35 10.42 8.69 18.50
N ARG A 36 11.00 7.70 19.20
CA ARG A 36 10.29 7.03 20.30
C ARG A 36 10.85 7.53 21.65
N VAL A 37 10.17 8.56 22.15
CA VAL A 37 9.99 8.98 23.55
C VAL A 37 11.29 9.25 24.34
N ARG A 38 11.71 10.52 24.36
CA ARG A 38 12.38 11.10 25.53
C ARG A 38 11.27 11.67 26.44
N PRO A 39 11.28 11.46 27.77
CA PRO A 39 10.41 12.21 28.66
C PRO A 39 10.79 13.69 28.56
N VAL A 40 9.80 14.53 28.24
CA VAL A 40 9.98 15.96 28.04
C VAL A 40 10.21 16.63 29.41
N SER A 41 11.47 16.85 29.81
CA SER A 41 11.77 17.84 30.84
C SER A 41 11.55 19.22 30.23
N ARG A 42 10.51 19.92 30.69
CA ARG A 42 10.16 21.28 30.29
C ARG A 42 11.27 22.25 30.72
N LYS A 43 11.89 22.96 29.77
CA LYS A 43 12.54 24.28 29.99
C LYS A 43 12.21 25.22 28.82
N PRO A 44 12.02 26.52 29.08
CA PRO A 44 11.27 27.42 28.20
C PRO A 44 12.08 27.90 26.99
N VAL A 45 11.33 28.16 25.91
CA VAL A 45 11.79 28.69 24.62
C VAL A 45 12.21 30.15 24.78
N ARG A 46 13.48 30.46 24.51
CA ARG A 46 13.97 31.83 24.34
C ARG A 46 13.91 32.19 22.86
N LYS A 47 13.12 33.21 22.52
CA LYS A 47 12.97 33.77 21.17
C LYS A 47 14.28 34.43 20.73
N GLN A 48 14.76 34.10 19.54
CA GLN A 48 15.62 34.98 18.74
C GLN A 48 15.11 34.98 17.30
N ALA A 49 14.48 36.11 16.94
CA ALA A 49 14.43 36.56 15.55
C ALA A 49 15.84 37.00 15.16
N TYR A 50 16.32 36.69 13.95
CA TYR A 50 17.20 37.58 13.19
C TYR A 50 17.33 37.07 11.74
N ARG A 51 16.82 37.90 10.82
CA ARG A 51 17.54 38.42 9.64
C ARG A 51 17.80 37.49 8.45
N SER A 52 17.06 37.82 7.40
CA SER A 52 17.25 37.53 5.98
C SER A 52 18.71 37.60 5.50
N LYS A 53 19.12 36.55 4.77
CA LYS A 53 19.99 36.68 3.58
C LYS A 53 19.52 35.71 2.51
N GLN A 54 18.97 36.28 1.43
CA GLN A 54 18.75 35.59 0.16
C GLN A 54 20.09 35.06 -0.33
N SER A 55 20.23 33.74 -0.47
CA SER A 55 21.28 33.15 -1.29
C SER A 55 20.63 32.71 -2.61
N VAL A 56 21.07 33.34 -3.68
CA VAL A 56 20.73 33.00 -5.06
C VAL A 56 21.24 31.58 -5.32
N ARG A 57 20.35 30.58 -5.24
CA ARG A 57 20.66 29.23 -5.71
C ARG A 57 20.48 29.19 -7.21
N ARG A 58 21.59 29.24 -7.94
CA ARG A 58 21.69 28.87 -9.35
C ARG A 58 20.97 27.53 -9.57
N HIS A 59 19.97 27.52 -10.45
CA HIS A 59 19.31 26.31 -10.91
C HIS A 59 20.34 25.42 -11.62
N ARG A 60 20.81 24.39 -10.90
CA ARG A 60 21.48 23.25 -11.49
C ARG A 60 20.38 22.28 -11.95
N PRO A 61 20.37 21.81 -13.21
CA PRO A 61 19.40 20.80 -13.62
C PRO A 61 19.71 19.50 -12.86
N GLU A 62 18.90 19.20 -11.84
CA GLU A 62 18.97 17.95 -11.09
C GLU A 62 18.29 16.83 -11.89
N THR A 63 19.02 16.25 -12.83
CA THR A 63 18.73 14.88 -13.32
C THR A 63 19.71 13.91 -12.66
N SER A 64 19.61 13.79 -11.33
CA SER A 64 20.17 12.67 -10.59
C SER A 64 19.03 12.05 -9.80
N GLN A 65 18.35 11.07 -10.41
CA GLN A 65 17.39 10.23 -9.69
C GLN A 65 18.18 9.46 -8.62
N LYS A 66 18.33 10.04 -7.43
CA LYS A 66 18.80 9.32 -6.23
C LYS A 66 17.79 8.19 -6.01
N THR A 67 18.22 6.95 -6.25
CA THR A 67 17.44 5.78 -5.87
C THR A 67 17.10 5.90 -4.38
N PRO A 68 15.82 5.81 -3.99
CA PRO A 68 15.45 5.93 -2.60
C PRO A 68 16.09 4.78 -1.80
N SER A 69 16.80 5.09 -0.72
CA SER A 69 17.39 4.08 0.17
C SER A 69 16.34 3.11 0.65
N ILE A 70 16.65 1.80 0.66
CA ILE A 70 15.74 0.76 1.16
C ILE A 70 15.44 1.04 2.64
N PRO A 71 14.15 1.16 3.03
CA PRO A 71 13.79 1.48 4.41
C PRO A 71 13.99 0.27 5.34
N SER A 72 14.31 0.55 6.61
CA SER A 72 14.50 -0.47 7.65
C SER A 72 13.18 -0.98 8.25
N ILE A 73 12.19 -1.27 7.40
CA ILE A 73 10.89 -1.86 7.74
C ILE A 73 10.66 -3.12 6.90
N PRO A 74 9.79 -4.04 7.35
CA PRO A 74 9.35 -5.12 6.48
C PRO A 74 8.63 -4.54 5.26
N LEU A 75 8.96 -5.06 4.08
CA LEU A 75 8.41 -4.59 2.82
C LEU A 75 7.64 -5.70 2.11
N GLU A 76 6.73 -5.27 1.24
CA GLU A 76 6.09 -6.12 0.26
C GLU A 76 6.92 -6.18 -1.03
N PHE A 77 6.75 -7.23 -1.81
CA PHE A 77 7.54 -7.47 -3.03
C PHE A 77 7.60 -6.27 -3.98
N GLY A 78 6.43 -5.68 -4.30
CA GLY A 78 6.36 -4.54 -5.21
C GLY A 78 7.14 -3.31 -4.69
N MET A 79 7.02 -3.01 -3.40
CA MET A 79 7.73 -1.90 -2.78
C MET A 79 9.24 -2.13 -2.74
N TYR A 80 9.65 -3.35 -2.39
CA TYR A 80 11.06 -3.71 -2.35
C TYR A 80 11.71 -3.62 -3.73
N THR A 81 11.00 -4.09 -4.76
CA THR A 81 11.41 -3.98 -6.18
C THR A 81 11.59 -2.51 -6.60
N PHE A 82 10.67 -1.64 -6.19
CA PHE A 82 10.78 -0.19 -6.43
C PHE A 82 11.99 0.43 -5.74
N TYR A 83 12.23 0.14 -4.45
CA TYR A 83 13.40 0.66 -3.73
C TYR A 83 14.73 0.12 -4.27
N GLN A 84 14.74 -1.07 -4.88
CA GLN A 84 15.90 -1.59 -5.60
C GLN A 84 16.13 -0.90 -6.96
N GLY A 85 15.24 0.01 -7.38
CA GLY A 85 15.33 0.70 -8.66
C GLY A 85 15.00 -0.17 -9.87
N LYS A 86 14.42 -1.35 -9.66
CA LYS A 86 14.08 -2.31 -10.73
C LYS A 86 12.79 -1.95 -11.46
N VAL A 87 11.88 -1.25 -10.79
CA VAL A 87 10.64 -0.74 -11.38
C VAL A 87 10.42 0.71 -10.97
N THR A 88 9.78 1.49 -11.84
CA THR A 88 9.36 2.85 -11.53
C THR A 88 8.13 2.86 -10.64
N TYR A 89 7.87 4.00 -9.99
CA TYR A 89 6.65 4.18 -9.19
C TYR A 89 5.38 3.98 -10.04
N GLN A 90 5.37 4.49 -11.27
CA GLN A 90 4.23 4.31 -12.18
C GLN A 90 3.97 2.83 -12.47
N GLN A 91 5.01 2.06 -12.79
CA GLN A 91 4.90 0.62 -13.05
C GLN A 91 4.40 -0.15 -11.80
N LEU A 92 4.82 0.25 -10.61
CA LEU A 92 4.30 -0.31 -9.36
C LEU A 92 2.80 -0.05 -9.19
N ILE A 93 2.34 1.18 -9.45
CA ILE A 93 0.91 1.50 -9.40
C ILE A 93 0.14 0.69 -10.45
N GLU A 94 0.63 0.61 -11.68
CA GLU A 94 0.00 -0.19 -12.73
C GLU A 94 -0.12 -1.67 -12.31
N ALA A 95 0.92 -2.23 -11.68
CA ALA A 95 0.91 -3.59 -11.16
C ALA A 95 -0.14 -3.77 -10.05
N LEU A 96 -0.27 -2.81 -9.13
CA LEU A 96 -1.28 -2.84 -8.06
C LEU A 96 -2.70 -2.75 -8.61
N VAL A 97 -2.92 -1.89 -9.61
CA VAL A 97 -4.22 -1.76 -10.29
C VAL A 97 -4.55 -3.04 -11.05
N TRP A 98 -3.59 -3.61 -11.78
CA TRP A 98 -3.74 -4.89 -12.45
C TRP A 98 -4.11 -5.99 -11.47
N GLN A 99 -3.38 -6.12 -10.35
CA GLN A 99 -3.63 -7.13 -9.33
C GLN A 99 -5.03 -6.98 -8.72
N ARG A 100 -5.46 -5.74 -8.47
CA ARG A 100 -6.79 -5.45 -7.92
C ARG A 100 -7.92 -5.84 -8.88
N ARG A 101 -7.75 -5.59 -10.18
CA ARG A 101 -8.78 -5.89 -11.21
C ARG A 101 -9.05 -7.38 -11.37
N GLN A 102 -8.07 -8.23 -11.09
CA GLN A 102 -8.24 -9.69 -11.15
C GLN A 102 -9.09 -10.26 -10.01
N ARG A 103 -9.33 -9.49 -8.94
CA ARG A 103 -9.99 -9.99 -7.73
C ARG A 103 -11.51 -9.79 -7.84
N PRO A 104 -12.31 -10.86 -8.03
CA PRO A 104 -13.76 -10.74 -8.11
C PRO A 104 -14.33 -10.25 -6.78
N THR A 105 -15.44 -9.52 -6.82
CA THR A 105 -16.09 -9.04 -5.58
C THR A 105 -16.75 -10.20 -4.85
N MET A 106 -16.89 -10.11 -3.51
CA MET A 106 -17.55 -11.16 -2.73
C MET A 106 -19.01 -11.39 -3.14
N GLY A 107 -19.73 -10.33 -3.52
CA GLY A 107 -21.09 -10.45 -4.06
C GLY A 107 -21.13 -11.28 -5.33
N THR A 108 -20.23 -11.01 -6.28
CA THR A 108 -20.12 -11.78 -7.53
C THR A 108 -19.77 -13.24 -7.28
N ILE A 109 -18.85 -13.53 -6.34
CA ILE A 109 -18.51 -14.92 -5.97
C ILE A 109 -19.74 -15.61 -5.35
N ALA A 110 -20.43 -14.95 -4.43
CA ALA A 110 -21.60 -15.50 -3.75
C ALA A 110 -22.78 -15.76 -4.72
N GLN A 111 -22.95 -14.91 -5.75
CA GLN A 111 -23.89 -15.16 -6.83
C GLN A 111 -23.51 -16.38 -7.66
N LYS A 112 -22.23 -16.47 -8.07
CA LYS A 112 -21.73 -17.62 -8.84
C LYS A 112 -21.91 -18.94 -8.09
N TRP A 113 -21.83 -18.93 -6.75
CA TRP A 113 -22.04 -20.10 -5.90
C TRP A 113 -23.50 -20.35 -5.54
N GLY A 114 -24.44 -19.52 -6.02
CA GLY A 114 -25.87 -19.65 -5.74
C GLY A 114 -26.27 -19.28 -4.31
N TRP A 115 -25.35 -18.72 -3.50
CA TRP A 115 -25.64 -18.35 -2.11
C TRP A 115 -26.43 -17.04 -2.00
N LEU A 116 -26.23 -16.13 -2.94
CA LEU A 116 -26.95 -14.85 -3.01
C LEU A 116 -27.54 -14.63 -4.39
N SER A 117 -28.78 -14.12 -4.45
CA SER A 117 -29.33 -13.56 -5.68
C SER A 117 -28.82 -12.13 -5.89
N GLU A 118 -28.97 -11.60 -7.10
CA GLU A 118 -28.65 -10.20 -7.42
C GLU A 118 -29.38 -9.20 -6.53
N ALA A 119 -30.67 -9.44 -6.28
CA ALA A 119 -31.46 -8.61 -5.36
C ALA A 119 -30.86 -8.59 -3.94
N LYS A 120 -30.45 -9.74 -3.41
CA LYS A 120 -29.82 -9.83 -2.07
C LYS A 120 -28.48 -9.10 -2.05
N VAL A 121 -27.68 -9.20 -3.12
CA VAL A 121 -26.41 -8.46 -3.23
C VAL A 121 -26.66 -6.95 -3.21
N ALA A 122 -27.64 -6.45 -3.98
CA ALA A 122 -28.00 -5.04 -3.99
C ALA A 122 -28.46 -4.55 -2.59
N GLN A 123 -29.28 -5.35 -1.90
CA GLN A 123 -29.71 -5.07 -0.53
C GLN A 123 -28.53 -4.97 0.45
N ILE A 124 -27.56 -5.91 0.40
CA ILE A 124 -26.36 -5.87 1.24
C ILE A 124 -25.52 -4.61 0.95
N LEU A 125 -25.38 -4.22 -0.32
CA LEU A 125 -24.61 -3.03 -0.69
C LEU A 125 -25.29 -1.74 -0.21
N GLY A 126 -26.62 -1.65 -0.32
CA GLY A 126 -27.43 -0.52 0.12
C GLY A 126 -27.63 -0.42 1.63
N TYR A 127 -27.40 -1.50 2.38
CA TYR A 127 -27.62 -1.53 3.83
C TYR A 127 -26.72 -0.54 4.58
N ARG A 128 -27.33 0.31 5.39
CA ARG A 128 -26.69 1.36 6.20
C ARG A 128 -26.66 1.03 7.70
N GLY A 129 -26.47 -0.24 8.05
CA GLY A 129 -26.27 -0.66 9.45
C GLY A 129 -24.86 -0.40 9.97
N HIS A 130 -24.55 -0.99 11.13
CA HIS A 130 -23.28 -0.80 11.83
C HIS A 130 -22.08 -1.41 11.08
N ALA A 131 -22.30 -2.49 10.32
CA ALA A 131 -21.25 -3.09 9.51
C ALA A 131 -20.88 -2.25 8.28
N VAL A 132 -19.60 -1.91 8.13
CA VAL A 132 -19.06 -1.28 6.91
C VAL A 132 -18.78 -2.31 5.80
N ARG A 133 -18.30 -3.51 6.17
CA ARG A 133 -17.81 -4.51 5.22
C ARG A 133 -18.93 -5.42 4.72
N PHE A 134 -18.94 -5.72 3.42
CA PHE A 134 -19.94 -6.57 2.76
C PHE A 134 -20.25 -7.87 3.51
N GLY A 135 -19.22 -8.64 3.89
CA GLY A 135 -19.42 -9.91 4.59
C GLY A 135 -20.11 -9.75 5.95
N LYS A 136 -19.75 -8.71 6.72
CA LYS A 136 -20.42 -8.41 8.00
C LYS A 136 -21.87 -7.95 7.78
N LYS A 137 -22.11 -7.10 6.79
CA LYS A 137 -23.47 -6.68 6.41
C LYS A 137 -24.34 -7.88 6.03
N ALA A 138 -23.78 -8.82 5.26
CA ALA A 138 -24.49 -10.04 4.85
C ALA A 138 -24.84 -10.96 6.05
N ILE A 139 -24.00 -10.99 7.08
CA ILE A 139 -24.28 -11.70 8.34
C ILE A 139 -25.35 -10.98 9.15
N GLU A 140 -25.25 -9.66 9.31
CA GLU A 140 -26.26 -8.86 10.03
C GLU A 140 -27.65 -8.97 9.39
N LEU A 141 -27.73 -9.04 8.06
CA LEU A 141 -28.98 -9.25 7.31
C LEU A 141 -29.45 -10.71 7.29
N GLY A 142 -28.68 -11.65 7.86
CA GLY A 142 -29.01 -13.08 7.87
C GLY A 142 -28.90 -13.78 6.50
N TYR A 143 -28.30 -13.14 5.49
CA TYR A 143 -28.18 -13.71 4.14
C TYR A 143 -26.98 -14.65 3.98
N LEU A 144 -25.94 -14.48 4.80
CA LEU A 144 -24.78 -15.37 4.83
C LEU A 144 -24.41 -15.70 6.28
N ARG A 145 -23.94 -16.92 6.52
CA ARG A 145 -23.35 -17.34 7.79
C ARG A 145 -21.85 -17.01 7.82
N GLN A 146 -21.26 -16.95 9.01
CA GLN A 146 -19.83 -16.64 9.19
C GLN A 146 -18.92 -17.55 8.35
N HIS A 147 -19.16 -18.87 8.35
CA HIS A 147 -18.36 -19.82 7.57
C HIS A 147 -18.47 -19.60 6.06
N GLN A 148 -19.63 -19.14 5.54
CA GLN A 148 -19.79 -18.80 4.13
C GLN A 148 -18.97 -17.55 3.79
N VAL A 149 -18.97 -16.55 4.66
CA VAL A 149 -18.13 -15.36 4.49
C VAL A 149 -16.65 -15.73 4.51
N ASP A 150 -16.23 -16.61 5.41
CA ASP A 150 -14.84 -17.08 5.47
C ASP A 150 -14.44 -17.86 4.21
N ALA A 151 -15.33 -18.69 3.67
CA ALA A 151 -15.13 -19.40 2.41
C ALA A 151 -14.99 -18.41 1.22
N LEU A 152 -15.85 -17.39 1.14
CA LEU A 152 -15.76 -16.34 0.12
C LEU A 152 -14.43 -15.58 0.23
N LEU A 153 -14.01 -15.23 1.45
CA LEU A 153 -12.74 -14.53 1.68
C LEU A 153 -11.54 -15.37 1.26
N LYS A 154 -11.50 -16.66 1.63
CA LYS A 154 -10.43 -17.59 1.23
C LYS A 154 -10.37 -17.75 -0.29
N TYR A 155 -11.51 -17.96 -0.94
CA TYR A 155 -11.56 -18.05 -2.39
C TYR A 155 -11.08 -16.76 -3.07
N GLN A 156 -11.53 -15.61 -2.57
CA GLN A 156 -11.12 -14.30 -3.08
C GLN A 156 -9.62 -14.04 -2.91
N GLN A 157 -9.01 -14.51 -1.80
CA GLN A 157 -7.56 -14.43 -1.58
C GLN A 157 -6.80 -15.33 -2.56
N ASN A 158 -7.26 -16.56 -2.79
CA ASN A 158 -6.60 -17.51 -3.70
C ASN A 158 -6.60 -17.05 -5.16
N MET A 159 -7.56 -16.22 -5.57
CA MET A 159 -7.62 -15.66 -6.93
C MET A 159 -6.66 -14.48 -7.15
N GLN A 160 -6.07 -13.94 -6.09
CA GLN A 160 -5.18 -12.80 -6.23
C GLN A 160 -3.82 -13.25 -6.76
N LYS A 161 -3.57 -12.98 -8.05
CA LYS A 161 -2.25 -13.21 -8.66
C LYS A 161 -1.15 -12.46 -7.91
N LYS A 162 0.06 -13.03 -7.90
CA LYS A 162 1.24 -12.38 -7.33
C LYS A 162 1.59 -11.15 -8.15
N ILE A 163 1.93 -10.05 -7.48
CA ILE A 163 2.31 -8.79 -8.16
C ILE A 163 3.58 -8.97 -9.00
N GLY A 164 4.50 -9.85 -8.60
CA GLY A 164 5.70 -10.18 -9.37
C GLY A 164 5.40 -10.73 -10.76
N SER A 165 4.31 -11.49 -10.92
CA SER A 165 3.87 -12.01 -12.22
C SER A 165 3.57 -10.88 -13.21
N TYR A 166 3.03 -9.75 -12.75
CA TYR A 166 2.81 -8.59 -13.62
C TYR A 166 4.13 -8.06 -14.21
N PHE A 167 5.17 -7.96 -13.38
CA PHE A 167 6.45 -7.44 -13.84
C PHE A 167 7.11 -8.39 -14.84
N VAL A 168 6.96 -9.70 -14.65
CA VAL A 168 7.44 -10.71 -15.60
C VAL A 168 6.63 -10.67 -16.91
N GLU A 169 5.30 -10.70 -16.83
CA GLU A 169 4.40 -10.64 -18.00
C GLU A 169 4.61 -9.37 -18.84
N ARG A 170 5.05 -8.27 -18.22
CA ARG A 170 5.35 -6.99 -18.90
C ARG A 170 6.80 -6.86 -19.36
N GLY A 171 7.64 -7.87 -19.16
CA GLY A 171 9.07 -7.83 -19.49
C GLY A 171 9.88 -6.84 -18.66
N LEU A 172 9.37 -6.43 -17.50
CA LEU A 172 10.05 -5.52 -16.57
C LEU A 172 11.03 -6.25 -15.66
N LEU A 173 10.80 -7.54 -15.43
CA LEU A 173 11.69 -8.46 -14.72
C LEU A 173 11.73 -9.78 -15.49
N THR A 174 12.85 -10.48 -15.43
CA THR A 174 12.87 -11.91 -15.75
C THR A 174 12.35 -12.75 -14.57
N GLU A 175 12.01 -14.02 -14.81
CA GLU A 175 11.63 -14.94 -13.73
C GLU A 175 12.76 -15.10 -12.70
N GLU A 176 14.00 -15.23 -13.19
CA GLU A 176 15.21 -15.32 -12.36
C GLU A 176 15.40 -14.08 -11.48
N GLU A 177 15.21 -12.88 -12.04
CA GLU A 177 15.28 -11.64 -11.26
C GLU A 177 14.19 -11.58 -10.20
N ALA A 178 12.95 -11.96 -10.53
CA ALA A 178 11.85 -11.97 -9.58
C ALA A 178 12.13 -12.94 -8.41
N ASP A 179 12.75 -14.09 -8.68
CA ASP A 179 13.15 -15.04 -7.64
C ASP A 179 14.28 -14.51 -6.77
N GLN A 180 15.32 -13.90 -7.37
CA GLN A 180 16.40 -13.26 -6.62
C GLN A 180 15.88 -12.15 -5.71
N ILE A 181 14.97 -11.30 -6.21
CA ILE A 181 14.31 -10.25 -5.43
C ILE A 181 13.53 -10.86 -4.27
N SER A 182 12.80 -11.95 -4.51
CA SER A 182 12.04 -12.66 -3.48
C SER A 182 12.94 -13.19 -2.36
N GLN A 183 14.12 -13.72 -2.68
CA GLN A 183 15.07 -14.21 -1.68
C GLN A 183 15.71 -13.06 -0.88
N LYS A 184 16.12 -11.99 -1.57
CA LYS A 184 16.66 -10.78 -0.92
C LYS A 184 15.63 -10.15 0.02
N LEU A 185 14.37 -10.09 -0.40
CA LEU A 185 13.25 -9.61 0.42
C LEU A 185 13.05 -10.44 1.68
N LYS A 186 13.03 -11.77 1.56
CA LYS A 186 12.90 -12.68 2.72
C LYS A 186 14.00 -12.44 3.74
N THR A 187 15.24 -12.30 3.28
CA THR A 187 16.40 -12.00 4.13
C THR A 187 16.25 -10.64 4.81
N HIS A 188 15.91 -9.59 4.04
CA HIS A 188 15.66 -8.24 4.57
C HIS A 188 14.58 -8.24 5.66
N ASN A 189 13.40 -8.78 5.37
CA ASN A 189 12.28 -8.83 6.31
C ASN A 189 12.62 -9.64 7.56
N SER A 190 13.35 -10.76 7.41
CA SER A 190 13.80 -11.57 8.54
C SER A 190 14.77 -10.82 9.46
N GLN A 191 15.71 -10.08 8.90
CA GLN A 191 16.65 -9.26 9.67
C GLN A 191 15.93 -8.14 10.43
N ILE A 192 14.99 -7.45 9.77
CA ILE A 192 14.20 -6.39 10.40
C ILE A 192 13.35 -6.95 11.55
N ASN A 193 12.68 -8.09 11.35
CA ASN A 193 11.87 -8.72 12.38
C ASN A 193 12.72 -9.17 13.59
N ARG A 194 13.91 -9.72 13.35
CA ARG A 194 14.85 -10.09 14.43
C ARG A 194 15.29 -8.86 15.24
N ARG A 195 15.64 -7.75 14.57
CA ARG A 195 16.01 -6.49 15.24
C ARG A 195 14.85 -5.94 16.09
N ALA A 196 13.63 -6.00 15.56
CA ALA A 196 12.44 -5.56 16.27
C ALA A 196 12.18 -6.40 17.53
N LYS A 197 12.35 -7.73 17.45
CA LYS A 197 12.21 -8.65 18.58
C LYS A 197 13.22 -8.36 19.70
N ARG A 198 14.51 -8.28 19.37
CA ARG A 198 15.59 -7.97 20.33
C ARG A 198 15.35 -6.67 21.08
N ARG A 199 14.93 -5.61 20.37
CA ARG A 199 14.63 -4.30 20.98
C ARG A 199 13.48 -4.37 21.99
N ASN A 200 12.50 -5.25 21.78
CA ASN A 200 11.38 -5.41 22.70
C ASN A 200 11.78 -6.23 23.93
N GLU A 201 12.74 -7.15 23.80
CA GLU A 201 13.28 -7.96 24.90
C GLU A 201 14.18 -7.12 25.83
N THR A 202 15.03 -6.25 25.29
CA THR A 202 15.89 -5.34 26.10
C THR A 202 15.09 -4.24 26.84
N ARG A 203 13.79 -4.11 26.60
CA ARG A 203 12.92 -3.10 27.21
C ARG A 203 11.97 -3.68 28.28
N ARG A 204 11.98 -4.99 28.47
CA ARG A 204 11.29 -5.67 29.57
C ARG A 204 12.29 -5.91 30.69
#